data_AF-A0A2E9YP50-F1
#
_entry.id   AF-A0A2E9YP50-F1
#
_cell.length_a   1.000
_cell.length_b   1.000
_cell.length_c   1.000
_cell.angle_alpha   90.00
_cell.angle_beta   90.00
_cell.angle_gamma   90.00
#
_symmetry.space_group_name_H-M   'P 1'
#
loop_
_entity.id
_entity.type
_entity.pdbx_description
1 polymer ?
#
loop_
_entity_poly.entity_id
_entity_poly.type
_entity_poly.pdbx_seq_one_letter_code
_entity_poly.pdbx_strand_id
1 'polypeptide(L)'
;MKNRCEPIVKSIDFDGSSNCTVTPEVRQAILDMDLLVFCPSNPFVSLAPILSVPGMKEMIESFSGKSIGISPIVEGEAIKGPAAKMLKELGHDVSSVGVARQYVGLCNTFIIDEKDMALKKEIESLGMDVFVTQTIMETDQDKKQLAEYILEISA
;
A
#
# COMPACT_ATOMS: atom_id res chain seq x y z
N MET A 1 18.12 10.82 -13.35
CA MET A 1 17.29 9.70 -13.87
C MET A 1 17.42 9.65 -15.39
N LYS A 2 17.75 8.48 -15.97
CA LYS A 2 18.00 8.33 -17.42
C LYS A 2 16.72 8.35 -18.27
N ASN A 3 15.74 7.53 -17.91
CA ASN A 3 14.54 7.31 -18.74
C ASN A 3 13.27 7.97 -18.19
N ARG A 4 13.32 8.65 -17.03
CA ARG A 4 12.21 9.43 -16.42
C ARG A 4 10.85 8.71 -16.34
N CYS A 5 10.84 7.38 -16.27
CA CYS A 5 9.63 6.55 -16.37
C CYS A 5 8.82 6.75 -17.67
N GLU A 6 9.44 7.25 -18.76
CA GLU A 6 8.82 7.38 -20.08
C GLU A 6 8.54 6.02 -20.78
N PRO A 7 9.42 5.00 -20.69
CA PRO A 7 9.14 3.70 -21.30
C PRO A 7 7.93 2.99 -20.66
N ILE A 8 7.22 2.20 -21.45
CA ILE A 8 6.11 1.37 -20.99
C ILE A 8 6.65 0.21 -20.15
N VAL A 9 6.15 0.09 -18.93
CA VAL A 9 6.45 -1.05 -18.05
C VAL A 9 5.66 -2.26 -18.50
N LYS A 10 6.34 -3.35 -18.85
CA LYS A 10 5.71 -4.62 -19.25
C LYS A 10 5.69 -5.66 -18.13
N SER A 11 6.73 -5.66 -17.31
CA SER A 11 6.93 -6.54 -16.18
C SER A 11 7.94 -5.92 -15.23
N ILE A 12 7.96 -6.41 -13.99
CA ILE A 12 8.91 -5.99 -12.96
C ILE A 12 9.52 -7.25 -12.40
N ASP A 13 10.83 -7.22 -12.23
CA ASP A 13 11.59 -8.29 -11.60
C ASP A 13 12.54 -7.68 -10.58
N PHE A 14 12.73 -8.36 -9.45
CA PHE A 14 13.57 -7.92 -8.34
C PHE A 14 14.79 -8.81 -8.27
N ASP A 15 15.78 -8.50 -9.11
CA ASP A 15 17.02 -9.27 -9.18
C ASP A 15 17.71 -9.36 -7.81
N GLY A 16 18.13 -10.58 -7.46
CA GLY A 16 18.74 -10.90 -6.18
C GLY A 16 17.80 -11.02 -4.99
N SER A 17 16.50 -10.71 -5.11
CA SER A 17 15.54 -10.83 -3.99
C SER A 17 15.49 -12.23 -3.39
N SER A 18 15.55 -13.27 -4.22
CA SER A 18 15.60 -14.68 -3.79
C SER A 18 16.82 -15.04 -2.94
N ASN A 19 17.89 -14.23 -3.00
CA ASN A 19 19.12 -14.40 -2.23
C ASN A 19 19.12 -13.54 -0.95
N CYS A 20 18.12 -12.67 -0.78
CA CYS A 20 17.94 -11.89 0.43
C CYS A 20 17.28 -12.72 1.53
N THR A 21 17.47 -12.30 2.77
CA THR A 21 16.77 -12.85 3.93
C THR A 21 16.22 -11.72 4.77
N VAL A 22 15.04 -11.94 5.37
CA VAL A 22 14.48 -10.99 6.33
C VAL A 22 15.38 -10.93 7.56
N THR A 23 15.77 -9.72 7.95
CA THR A 23 16.70 -9.53 9.07
C THR A 23 16.04 -9.94 10.41
N PRO A 24 16.84 -10.33 11.42
CA PRO A 24 16.31 -10.63 12.74
C PRO A 24 15.48 -9.50 13.35
N GLU A 25 15.88 -8.24 13.13
CA GLU A 25 15.20 -7.05 13.66
C GLU A 25 13.80 -6.90 13.06
N VAL A 26 13.66 -7.11 11.74
CA VAL A 26 12.35 -7.05 11.07
C VAL A 26 11.46 -8.19 11.54
N ARG A 27 12.02 -9.41 11.67
CA ARG A 27 11.28 -10.55 12.20
C ARG A 27 10.75 -10.27 13.61
N GLN A 28 11.59 -9.73 14.48
CA GLN A 28 11.20 -9.39 15.85
C GLN A 28 10.13 -8.29 15.85
N ALA A 29 10.29 -7.25 15.03
CA ALA A 29 9.29 -6.19 14.90
C ALA A 29 7.92 -6.72 14.43
N ILE A 30 7.88 -7.70 13.52
CA ILE A 30 6.64 -8.35 13.08
C ILE A 30 6.01 -9.18 14.19
N LEU A 31 6.81 -9.83 15.04
CA LEU A 31 6.28 -10.61 16.17
C LEU A 31 5.70 -9.72 17.28
N ASP A 32 6.28 -8.54 17.48
CA ASP A 32 5.93 -7.63 18.56
C ASP A 32 4.94 -6.53 18.14
N MET A 33 4.58 -6.42 16.86
CA MET A 33 3.71 -5.33 16.40
C MET A 33 2.25 -5.54 16.80
N ASP A 34 1.63 -4.45 17.26
CA ASP A 34 0.18 -4.38 17.50
C ASP A 34 -0.60 -3.94 16.25
N LEU A 35 0.10 -3.26 15.33
CA LEU A 35 -0.48 -2.61 14.16
C LEU A 35 0.49 -2.67 12.97
N LEU A 36 -0.01 -3.09 11.80
CA LEU A 36 0.71 -3.05 10.54
C LEU A 36 0.14 -1.96 9.63
N VAL A 37 0.98 -1.01 9.19
CA VAL A 37 0.56 0.08 8.30
C VAL A 37 1.38 0.06 7.01
N PHE A 38 0.70 -0.08 5.88
CA PHE A 38 1.27 0.16 4.57
C PHE A 38 0.99 1.62 4.16
N CYS A 39 2.01 2.46 4.29
CA CYS A 39 1.96 3.87 3.89
C CYS A 39 1.54 4.04 2.41
N PRO A 40 1.03 5.23 2.01
CA PRO A 40 0.57 5.51 0.64
C PRO A 40 1.76 5.62 -0.33
N SER A 41 2.36 4.48 -0.62
CA SER A 41 3.53 4.30 -1.49
C SER A 41 3.17 3.48 -2.73
N ASN A 42 4.05 3.48 -3.71
CA ASN A 42 3.81 2.74 -4.94
C ASN A 42 3.81 1.22 -4.68
N PRO A 43 2.71 0.49 -4.98
CA PRO A 43 2.62 -0.94 -4.73
C PRO A 43 3.72 -1.75 -5.43
N PHE A 44 4.13 -1.32 -6.62
CA PHE A 44 4.99 -2.10 -7.51
C PHE A 44 6.49 -1.89 -7.32
N VAL A 45 6.91 -0.73 -6.79
CA VAL A 45 8.35 -0.40 -6.67
C VAL A 45 8.75 0.04 -5.27
N SER A 46 7.79 0.14 -4.35
CA SER A 46 8.07 0.41 -2.94
C SER A 46 7.68 -0.78 -2.08
N LEU A 47 6.45 -1.28 -2.21
CA LEU A 47 5.98 -2.41 -1.41
C LEU A 47 6.43 -3.77 -1.98
N ALA A 48 6.22 -4.02 -3.27
CA ALA A 48 6.57 -5.29 -3.91
C ALA A 48 8.05 -5.72 -3.74
N PRO A 49 9.07 -4.85 -3.77
CA PRO A 49 10.44 -5.24 -3.44
C PRO A 49 10.63 -5.73 -2.01
N ILE A 50 9.84 -5.22 -1.05
CA ILE A 50 9.89 -5.70 0.35
C ILE A 50 9.29 -7.11 0.41
N LEU A 51 8.13 -7.29 -0.24
CA LEU A 51 7.41 -8.56 -0.27
C LEU A 51 8.11 -9.65 -1.09
N SER A 52 9.02 -9.29 -2.01
CA SER A 52 9.76 -10.25 -2.82
C SER A 52 10.87 -10.96 -2.05
N VAL A 53 11.24 -10.47 -0.86
CA VAL A 53 12.19 -11.16 0.02
C VAL A 53 11.55 -12.45 0.54
N PRO A 54 12.18 -13.63 0.36
CA PRO A 54 11.61 -14.90 0.79
C PRO A 54 11.18 -14.91 2.26
N GLY A 55 9.95 -15.35 2.51
CA GLY A 55 9.36 -15.42 3.86
C GLY A 55 8.71 -14.11 4.35
N MET A 56 8.97 -12.96 3.70
CA MET A 56 8.40 -11.68 4.14
C MET A 56 6.89 -11.66 3.99
N LYS A 57 6.39 -12.05 2.83
CA LYS A 57 4.95 -12.04 2.53
C LYS A 57 4.19 -12.96 3.49
N GLU A 58 4.68 -14.18 3.70
CA GLU A 58 4.07 -15.16 4.61
C GLU A 58 4.04 -14.65 6.06
N MET A 59 5.10 -13.94 6.49
CA MET A 59 5.12 -13.33 7.82
C MET A 59 4.08 -12.23 7.97
N ILE A 60 3.91 -11.38 6.95
CA ILE A 60 2.88 -10.34 6.92
C ILE A 60 1.47 -10.95 6.90
N GLU A 61 1.21 -11.94 6.05
CA GLU A 61 -0.09 -12.62 5.96
C GLU A 61 -0.45 -13.41 7.23
N SER A 62 0.55 -13.82 8.02
CA SER A 62 0.34 -14.50 9.30
C SER A 62 -0.07 -13.57 10.45
N PHE A 63 0.07 -12.26 10.26
CA PHE A 63 -0.32 -11.28 11.25
C PHE A 63 -1.85 -11.18 11.35
N SER A 64 -2.39 -11.45 12.55
CA SER A 64 -3.82 -11.49 12.82
C SER A 64 -4.38 -10.20 13.44
N GLY A 65 -3.53 -9.22 13.71
CA GLY A 65 -3.94 -7.92 14.24
C GLY A 65 -4.50 -6.97 13.19
N LYS A 66 -4.61 -5.69 13.54
CA LYS A 66 -5.10 -4.65 12.63
C LYS A 66 -4.06 -4.35 11.57
N SER A 67 -4.39 -4.52 10.29
CA SER A 67 -3.49 -4.25 9.17
C SER A 67 -4.15 -3.28 8.20
N ILE A 68 -3.49 -2.15 7.95
CA ILE A 68 -4.07 -0.99 7.27
C ILE A 68 -3.26 -0.67 6.01
N GLY A 69 -3.91 -0.70 4.86
CA GLY A 69 -3.40 -0.13 3.61
C GLY A 69 -3.92 1.29 3.39
N ILE A 70 -3.09 2.17 2.83
CA ILE A 70 -3.49 3.54 2.47
C ILE A 70 -3.26 3.71 0.97
N SER A 71 -4.28 4.16 0.24
CA SER A 71 -4.15 4.35 -1.20
C SER A 71 -3.15 5.47 -1.53
N PRO A 72 -2.21 5.27 -2.46
CA PRO A 72 -1.42 6.33 -3.07
C PRO A 72 -2.13 7.01 -4.25
N ILE A 73 -3.36 6.58 -4.59
CA ILE A 73 -4.16 7.09 -5.71
C ILE A 73 -5.33 7.89 -5.17
N VAL A 74 -5.53 9.08 -5.74
CA VAL A 74 -6.65 9.99 -5.48
C VAL A 74 -7.23 10.46 -6.81
N GLU A 75 -8.54 10.28 -7.04
CA GLU A 75 -9.22 10.66 -8.30
C GLU A 75 -8.56 10.11 -9.57
N GLY A 76 -7.98 8.92 -9.48
CA GLY A 76 -7.28 8.27 -10.59
C GLY A 76 -5.87 8.80 -10.88
N GLU A 77 -5.33 9.65 -10.01
CA GLU A 77 -3.96 10.16 -10.09
C GLU A 77 -3.12 9.70 -8.91
N ALA A 78 -1.82 9.49 -9.12
CA ALA A 78 -0.92 9.16 -8.01
C ALA A 78 -0.49 10.44 -7.28
N ILE A 79 -0.55 10.42 -5.94
CA ILE A 79 -0.07 11.55 -5.11
C ILE A 79 1.40 11.85 -5.42
N LYS A 80 2.23 10.81 -5.53
CA LYS A 80 3.63 10.91 -5.93
C LYS A 80 4.08 9.72 -6.77
N GLY A 81 4.98 10.03 -7.70
CA GLY A 81 5.67 9.01 -8.50
C GLY A 81 4.77 8.32 -9.52
N PRO A 82 5.25 7.20 -10.12
CA PRO A 82 4.64 6.63 -11.31
C PRO A 82 3.51 5.63 -11.02
N ALA A 83 2.94 5.58 -9.82
CA ALA A 83 2.01 4.50 -9.44
C ALA A 83 0.81 4.38 -10.39
N ALA A 84 0.19 5.51 -10.76
CA ALA A 84 -0.94 5.56 -11.68
C ALA A 84 -0.56 5.01 -13.08
N LYS A 85 0.59 5.43 -13.60
CA LYS A 85 1.13 4.93 -14.87
C LYS A 85 1.39 3.43 -14.81
N MET A 86 1.98 2.95 -13.71
CA MET A 86 2.32 1.53 -13.57
C MET A 86 1.07 0.65 -13.42
N LEU A 87 0.04 1.11 -12.68
CA LEU A 87 -1.27 0.44 -12.65
C LEU A 87 -1.80 0.27 -14.07
N LYS A 88 -1.87 1.37 -14.84
CA LYS A 88 -2.36 1.36 -16.22
C LYS A 88 -1.57 0.40 -17.11
N GLU A 89 -0.25 0.50 -17.09
CA GLU A 89 0.62 -0.26 -17.99
C GLU A 89 0.70 -1.75 -17.66
N LEU A 90 0.50 -2.11 -16.39
CA LEU A 90 0.40 -3.48 -15.93
C LEU A 90 -1.03 -4.05 -16.01
N GLY A 91 -1.99 -3.29 -16.54
CA GLY A 91 -3.37 -3.76 -16.80
C GLY A 91 -4.30 -3.71 -15.60
N HIS A 92 -4.01 -2.86 -14.61
CA HIS A 92 -4.87 -2.60 -13.47
C HIS A 92 -5.66 -1.30 -13.62
N ASP A 93 -6.76 -1.20 -12.88
CA ASP A 93 -7.52 0.04 -12.79
C ASP A 93 -6.69 1.12 -12.09
N VAL A 94 -6.66 2.33 -12.68
CA VAL A 94 -6.00 3.48 -12.06
C VAL A 94 -6.96 4.11 -11.05
N SER A 95 -7.11 3.47 -9.90
CA SER A 95 -8.01 3.89 -8.84
C SER A 95 -7.58 3.32 -7.49
N SER A 96 -8.16 3.81 -6.40
CA SER A 96 -7.94 3.20 -5.09
C SER A 96 -8.42 1.74 -5.04
N VAL A 97 -9.43 1.37 -5.83
CA VAL A 97 -9.86 -0.03 -5.99
C VAL A 97 -8.75 -0.88 -6.63
N GLY A 98 -8.13 -0.38 -7.70
CA GLY A 98 -7.05 -1.08 -8.38
C GLY A 98 -5.86 -1.36 -7.46
N VAL A 99 -5.54 -0.39 -6.58
CA VAL A 99 -4.55 -0.58 -5.51
C VAL A 99 -5.04 -1.58 -4.48
N ALA A 100 -6.27 -1.44 -3.97
CA ALA A 100 -6.82 -2.33 -2.95
C ALA A 100 -6.78 -3.81 -3.38
N ARG A 101 -7.01 -4.09 -4.67
CA ARG A 101 -6.86 -5.46 -5.23
C ARG A 101 -5.44 -6.02 -5.09
N GLN A 102 -4.40 -5.18 -5.08
CA GLN A 102 -3.01 -5.62 -4.84
C GLN A 102 -2.74 -5.93 -3.36
N TYR A 103 -3.61 -5.48 -2.46
CA TYR A 103 -3.47 -5.59 -1.01
C TYR A 103 -4.37 -6.65 -0.40
N VAL A 104 -5.21 -7.31 -1.21
CA VAL A 104 -6.03 -8.45 -0.77
C VAL A 104 -5.12 -9.53 -0.17
N GLY A 105 -5.43 -9.92 1.07
CA GLY A 105 -4.61 -10.85 1.87
C GLY A 105 -3.48 -10.20 2.67
N LEU A 106 -3.07 -8.98 2.32
CA LEU A 106 -2.01 -8.24 3.04
C LEU A 106 -2.56 -7.32 4.13
N CYS A 107 -3.74 -6.72 3.91
CA CYS A 107 -4.40 -5.87 4.91
C CYS A 107 -5.90 -6.20 5.04
N ASN A 108 -6.44 -6.02 6.24
CA ASN A 108 -7.88 -6.17 6.52
C ASN A 108 -8.64 -4.83 6.51
N THR A 109 -7.91 -3.71 6.53
CA THR A 109 -8.47 -2.36 6.53
C THR A 109 -7.81 -1.53 5.44
N PHE A 110 -8.57 -0.66 4.77
CA PHE A 110 -8.07 0.18 3.70
C PHE A 110 -8.56 1.62 3.86
N ILE A 111 -7.65 2.58 3.70
CA ILE A 111 -7.94 4.02 3.75
C ILE A 111 -7.88 4.59 2.34
N ILE A 112 -8.91 5.35 1.98
CA ILE A 112 -8.99 6.13 0.73
C ILE A 112 -9.24 7.60 1.03
N ASP A 113 -8.93 8.45 0.05
CA ASP A 113 -9.17 9.88 0.16
C ASP A 113 -10.67 10.21 0.15
N GLU A 114 -11.06 11.34 0.76
CA GLU A 114 -12.42 11.85 0.73
C GLU A 114 -12.98 12.00 -0.69
N LYS A 115 -12.11 12.34 -1.64
CA LYS A 115 -12.45 12.47 -3.05
C LYS A 115 -12.84 11.15 -3.71
N ASP A 116 -12.37 10.03 -3.17
CA ASP A 116 -12.68 8.69 -3.66
C ASP A 116 -13.76 7.98 -2.84
N MET A 117 -14.50 8.70 -1.98
CA MET A 117 -15.56 8.13 -1.12
C MET A 117 -16.55 7.24 -1.87
N ALA A 118 -16.86 7.56 -3.14
CA ALA A 118 -17.76 6.77 -3.97
C ALA A 118 -17.27 5.32 -4.21
N LEU A 119 -15.95 5.08 -4.15
CA LEU A 119 -15.32 3.78 -4.35
C LEU A 119 -15.39 2.86 -3.11
N LYS A 120 -15.79 3.41 -1.96
CA LYS A 120 -15.79 2.70 -0.67
C LYS A 120 -16.45 1.32 -0.74
N LYS A 121 -17.70 1.26 -1.24
CA LYS A 121 -18.47 0.00 -1.29
C LYS A 121 -17.83 -1.06 -2.19
N GLU A 122 -17.17 -0.64 -3.26
CA GLU A 122 -16.48 -1.56 -4.16
C GLU A 122 -15.26 -2.18 -3.46
N ILE A 123 -14.51 -1.37 -2.71
CA ILE A 123 -13.36 -1.87 -1.93
C ILE A 123 -13.83 -2.77 -0.78
N GLU A 124 -14.92 -2.42 -0.10
CA GLU A 124 -15.52 -3.27 0.95
C GLU A 124 -15.90 -4.66 0.40
N SER A 125 -16.34 -4.75 -0.86
CA SER A 125 -16.66 -6.03 -1.50
C SER A 125 -15.44 -6.95 -1.71
N LEU A 126 -14.22 -6.42 -1.56
CA LEU A 126 -12.97 -7.18 -1.58
C LEU A 126 -12.64 -7.81 -0.20
N GLY A 127 -13.48 -7.59 0.82
CA GLY A 127 -13.31 -8.16 2.16
C GLY A 127 -12.47 -7.30 3.11
N MET A 128 -12.40 -5.98 2.87
CA MET A 128 -11.69 -5.03 3.72
C MET A 128 -12.66 -4.05 4.39
N ASP A 129 -12.35 -3.63 5.62
CA ASP A 129 -13.00 -2.46 6.23
C ASP A 129 -12.46 -1.19 5.59
N VAL A 130 -13.33 -0.27 5.17
CA VAL A 130 -12.90 0.93 4.44
C VAL A 130 -13.20 2.22 5.19
N PHE A 131 -12.15 3.00 5.42
CA PHE A 131 -12.20 4.31 6.04
C PHE A 131 -11.86 5.39 5.02
N VAL A 132 -12.45 6.56 5.22
CA VAL A 132 -12.35 7.69 4.29
C VAL A 132 -11.90 8.90 5.09
N THR A 133 -10.79 9.51 4.68
CA THR A 133 -10.20 10.69 5.32
C THR A 133 -9.28 11.41 4.32
N GLN A 134 -8.76 12.59 4.67
CA GLN A 134 -7.74 13.26 3.86
C GLN A 134 -6.44 12.44 3.85
N THR A 135 -5.98 12.03 2.67
CA THR A 135 -4.73 11.23 2.51
C THR A 135 -3.59 12.02 1.87
N ILE A 136 -3.89 13.18 1.27
CA ILE A 136 -2.88 14.07 0.70
C ILE A 136 -2.16 14.82 1.82
N MET A 137 -0.84 14.58 1.93
CA MET A 137 0.03 15.17 2.95
C MET A 137 1.00 16.20 2.34
N GLU A 138 0.63 17.47 2.37
CA GLU A 138 1.47 18.60 1.92
C GLU A 138 2.35 19.14 3.05
N THR A 139 1.85 19.10 4.28
CA THR A 139 2.52 19.59 5.49
C THR A 139 2.83 18.46 6.48
N ASP A 140 3.69 18.75 7.46
CA ASP A 140 3.91 17.81 8.58
C ASP A 140 2.68 17.69 9.49
N GLN A 141 1.79 18.68 9.48
CA GLN A 141 0.52 18.60 10.21
C GLN A 141 -0.42 17.58 9.57
N ASP A 142 -0.49 17.55 8.24
CA ASP A 142 -1.31 16.58 7.50
C ASP A 142 -0.85 15.15 7.79
N LYS A 143 0.48 14.93 7.84
CA LYS A 143 1.06 13.63 8.21
C LYS A 143 0.66 13.20 9.61
N LYS A 144 0.69 14.14 10.57
CA LYS A 144 0.29 13.87 11.96
C LYS A 144 -1.20 13.54 12.05
N GLN A 145 -2.05 14.31 11.39
CA GLN A 145 -3.50 14.08 11.37
C GLN A 145 -3.84 12.71 10.80
N LEU A 146 -3.21 12.31 9.69
CA LEU A 146 -3.41 10.98 9.12
C LEU A 146 -2.91 9.89 10.08
N ALA A 147 -1.76 10.07 10.71
CA ALA A 147 -1.23 9.12 11.69
C ALA A 147 -2.12 8.99 12.94
N GLU A 148 -2.63 10.10 13.47
CA GLU A 148 -3.58 10.13 14.59
C GLU A 148 -4.88 9.41 14.22
N TYR A 149 -5.41 9.66 13.03
CA TYR A 149 -6.60 8.96 12.53
C TYR A 149 -6.37 7.46 12.39
N ILE A 150 -5.21 7.04 11.87
CA ILE A 150 -4.83 5.63 11.79
C ILE A 150 -4.82 4.98 13.18
N LEU A 151 -4.25 5.65 14.18
CA LEU A 151 -4.25 5.14 15.56
C LEU A 151 -5.66 5.07 16.15
N GLU A 152 -6.52 6.06 15.87
CA GLU A 152 -7.90 6.09 16.35
C GLU A 152 -8.72 4.90 15.81
N ILE A 153 -8.62 4.59 14.52
CA ILE A 153 -9.37 3.47 13.92
C ILE A 153 -8.74 2.10 14.19
N SER A 154 -7.57 2.08 14.83
CA SER A 154 -6.85 0.85 15.23
C SER A 154 -7.08 0.48 16.69
N ALA A 155 -7.70 1.36 17.49
CA ALA A 155 -8.08 1.13 18.87
C ALA A 155 -9.35 0.28 18.98
#